data_AF-A0AAX2IWW4-F1
#
_entry.id   AF-A0AAX2IWW4-F1
#
_cell.length_a   1.000
_cell.length_b   1.000
_cell.length_c   1.000
_cell.angle_alpha   90.00
_cell.angle_beta   90.00
_cell.angle_gamma   90.00
#
_symmetry.space_group_name_H-M   'P 1'
#
loop_
_entity.id
_entity.type
_entity.pdbx_description
1 polymer ?
#
loop_
_entity_poly.entity_id
_entity_poly.type
_entity_poly.pdbx_seq_one_letter_code
_entity_poly.pdbx_strand_id
1 'polypeptide(L)'
;MALPLWLPHYGAIYGELDSVIYEGLLRMSASTASTIDRMLSSSRVNGKRGLSGTKPGTILKKHIPIKTDQWNEEKPGFLEADTVAHCGSSLAGDFAWSLTMTDMCSTCALSFFL
;
A
#
# COMPACT_ATOMS: atom_id res chain seq x y z
N MET A 1 -8.35 -5.09 8.44
CA MET A 1 -8.81 -5.57 9.77
C MET A 1 -7.97 -6.75 10.26
N ALA A 2 -6.63 -6.67 10.18
CA ALA A 2 -5.74 -7.82 10.46
C ALA A 2 -5.01 -7.74 11.82
N LEU A 3 -4.85 -6.54 12.37
CA LEU A 3 -4.14 -6.28 13.62
C LEU A 3 -4.70 -7.06 14.83
N PRO A 4 -6.02 -7.13 15.09
CA PRO A 4 -6.55 -7.88 16.23
C PRO A 4 -6.29 -9.39 16.17
N LEU A 5 -6.18 -9.94 14.96
CA LEU A 5 -5.87 -11.37 14.76
C LEU A 5 -4.38 -11.65 14.95
N TRP A 6 -3.52 -10.68 14.65
CA TRP A 6 -2.07 -10.84 14.66
C TRP A 6 -1.42 -10.46 16.01
N LEU A 7 -1.95 -9.44 16.70
CA LEU A 7 -1.42 -8.94 17.98
C LEU A 7 -1.21 -10.03 19.06
N PRO A 8 -2.13 -11.01 19.25
CA PRO A 8 -1.93 -12.08 20.22
C PRO A 8 -0.71 -12.95 19.95
N HIS A 9 -0.30 -13.08 18.67
CA HIS A 9 0.84 -13.88 18.26
C HIS A 9 2.16 -13.09 18.24
N TYR A 10 2.09 -11.75 18.24
CA TYR A 10 3.28 -10.89 18.22
C TYR A 10 4.15 -11.07 19.46
N GLY A 11 3.53 -11.13 20.64
CA GLY A 11 4.23 -11.29 21.92
C GLY A 11 5.06 -12.57 22.00
N ALA A 12 4.59 -13.63 21.32
CA ALA A 12 5.29 -14.91 21.27
C ALA A 12 6.58 -14.88 20.43
N ILE A 13 6.70 -13.96 19.48
CA ILE A 13 7.83 -13.91 18.52
C ILE A 13 8.80 -12.77 18.85
N TYR A 14 8.27 -11.59 19.23
CA TYR A 14 9.05 -10.36 19.37
C TYR A 14 9.08 -9.79 20.80
N GLY A 15 8.40 -10.44 21.75
CA GLY A 15 8.31 -10.03 23.15
C GLY A 15 7.07 -9.19 23.47
N GLU A 16 6.77 -9.06 24.76
CA GLU A 16 5.58 -8.34 25.24
C GLU A 16 5.65 -6.84 24.90
N LEU A 17 4.54 -6.32 24.40
CA LEU A 17 4.34 -4.89 24.20
C LEU A 17 3.82 -4.25 25.49
N ASP A 18 4.24 -3.01 25.74
CA ASP A 18 3.61 -2.18 26.76
C ASP A 18 2.09 -2.09 26.52
N SER A 19 1.31 -2.21 27.59
CA SER A 19 -0.15 -2.21 27.53
C SER A 19 -0.72 -0.96 26.86
N VAL A 20 -0.04 0.19 26.98
CA VAL A 20 -0.42 1.44 26.32
C VAL A 20 -0.31 1.32 24.80
N ILE A 21 0.72 0.65 24.30
CA ILE A 21 0.96 0.46 22.87
C ILE A 21 0.01 -0.60 22.29
N TYR A 22 -0.20 -1.68 23.05
CA TYR A 22 -1.11 -2.76 22.66
C TYR A 22 -2.55 -2.25 22.46
N GLU A 23 -3.07 -1.50 23.43
CA GLU A 23 -4.39 -0.87 23.35
C GLU A 23 -4.47 0.22 22.26
N GLY A 24 -3.39 0.98 22.08
CA GLY A 24 -3.28 1.97 21.00
C GLY A 24 -3.43 1.33 19.61
N LEU A 25 -2.73 0.21 19.37
CA LEU A 25 -2.79 -0.53 18.10
C LEU A 25 -4.17 -1.13 17.84
N LEU A 26 -4.81 -1.69 18.88
CA LEU A 26 -6.19 -2.18 18.80
C LEU A 26 -7.16 -1.06 18.44
N ARG A 27 -7.06 0.08 19.12
CA ARG A 27 -7.92 1.25 18.86
C ARG A 27 -7.71 1.82 17.46
N MET A 28 -6.47 1.88 16.98
CA MET A 28 -6.17 2.28 15.60
C MET A 28 -6.79 1.30 14.60
N SER A 29 -6.69 -0.01 14.85
CA SER A 29 -7.25 -1.03 13.96
C SER A 29 -8.78 -1.01 13.87
N ALA A 30 -9.46 -0.57 14.93
CA ALA A 30 -10.91 -0.41 14.98
C ALA A 30 -11.40 0.93 14.38
N SER A 31 -10.49 1.87 14.14
CA SER A 31 -10.81 3.18 13.57
C SER A 31 -10.77 3.17 12.04
N THR A 32 -11.48 4.10 11.41
CA THR A 32 -11.45 4.25 9.95
C THR A 32 -10.06 4.62 9.46
N ALA A 33 -9.69 4.20 8.24
CA ALA A 33 -8.41 4.55 7.62
C ALA A 33 -8.11 6.08 7.68
N SER A 34 -9.15 6.90 7.52
CA SER A 34 -9.08 8.36 7.61
C SER A 34 -8.71 8.89 9.01
N THR A 35 -9.08 8.18 10.07
CA THR A 35 -8.73 8.54 11.46
C THR A 35 -7.27 8.21 11.73
N ILE A 36 -6.82 7.04 11.26
CA ILE A 36 -5.41 6.63 11.33
C ILE A 36 -4.52 7.63 10.59
N ASP A 37 -4.87 8.03 9.38
CA ASP A 37 -4.11 9.01 8.60
C ASP A 37 -3.99 10.37 9.32
N ARG A 38 -5.05 10.81 10.01
CA ARG A 38 -5.01 12.05 10.82
C ARG A 38 -4.10 11.89 12.04
N MET A 39 -4.14 10.75 12.71
CA MET A 39 -3.25 10.47 13.85
C MET A 39 -1.77 10.39 13.44
N LEU A 40 -1.50 9.82 12.26
CA LEU A 40 -0.14 9.70 11.70
C LEU A 40 0.33 10.98 10.98
N SER A 41 -0.52 11.98 10.83
CA SER A 41 -0.17 13.21 10.10
C SER A 41 0.96 14.00 10.77
N SER A 42 1.05 13.97 12.10
CA SER A 42 2.07 14.68 12.89
C SER A 42 3.45 14.01 12.84
N SER A 43 3.50 12.70 12.65
CA SER A 43 4.74 11.91 12.57
C SER A 43 5.19 11.63 11.15
N ARG A 44 4.40 12.03 10.15
CA ARG A 44 4.75 11.89 8.73
C ARG A 44 5.95 12.77 8.42
N VAL A 45 7.08 12.13 8.14
CA VAL A 45 8.30 12.83 7.69
C VAL A 45 7.97 13.53 6.37
N ASN A 46 8.04 14.86 6.34
CA ASN A 46 7.98 15.67 5.12
C ASN A 46 9.28 15.50 4.32
N GLY A 47 9.55 14.28 3.86
CA GLY A 47 10.66 13.97 2.96
C GLY A 47 10.42 14.57 1.58
N LYS A 48 11.50 14.81 0.83
CA LYS A 48 11.41 15.14 -0.59
C LYS A 48 10.57 14.06 -1.27
N ARG A 49 9.55 14.50 -2.04
CA ARG A 49 8.69 13.60 -2.83
C ARG A 49 9.57 12.68 -3.66
N GLY A 50 9.32 11.37 -3.61
CA GLY A 50 10.09 10.37 -4.35
C GLY A 50 10.19 10.76 -5.83
N LEU A 51 11.35 10.49 -6.43
CA LEU A 51 11.57 10.76 -7.84
C LEU A 51 10.62 9.87 -8.66
N SER A 52 9.79 10.48 -9.49
CA SER A 52 8.88 9.75 -10.39
C SER A 52 9.49 9.70 -11.79
N GLY A 53 9.66 8.48 -12.33
CA GLY A 53 10.06 8.28 -13.72
C GLY A 53 8.93 8.58 -14.72
N THR A 54 7.68 8.67 -14.25
CA THR A 54 6.52 8.93 -15.12
C THR A 54 6.19 10.42 -15.12
N LYS A 55 6.14 11.01 -16.32
CA LYS A 55 5.50 12.32 -16.54
C LYS A 55 4.00 12.07 -16.74
N PRO A 56 3.10 12.81 -16.06
CA PRO A 56 1.66 12.63 -16.26
C PRO A 56 1.30 12.98 -17.71
N GLY A 57 1.04 11.95 -18.52
CA GLY A 57 0.66 12.09 -19.91
C GLY A 57 -0.80 12.51 -20.04
N THR A 58 -1.06 13.80 -20.22
CA THR A 58 -2.40 14.34 -20.54
C THR A 58 -2.92 13.86 -21.90
N ILE A 59 -2.03 13.47 -22.81
CA ILE A 59 -2.36 13.08 -24.19
C ILE A 59 -2.89 11.65 -24.27
N LEU A 60 -2.24 10.69 -23.60
CA LEU A 60 -2.61 9.27 -23.66
C LEU A 60 -3.98 8.98 -23.00
N LYS A 61 -4.36 9.75 -21.98
CA LYS A 61 -5.66 9.62 -21.31
C LYS A 61 -6.87 9.89 -22.21
N LYS A 62 -6.71 10.68 -23.28
CA LYS A 62 -7.80 10.96 -24.23
C LYS A 62 -7.97 9.87 -25.29
N HIS A 63 -6.91 9.13 -25.59
CA HIS A 63 -6.91 8.07 -26.62
C HIS A 63 -7.26 6.69 -26.07
N ILE A 64 -7.12 6.49 -24.77
CA ILE A 64 -7.50 5.24 -24.11
C ILE A 64 -8.91 5.42 -23.55
N PRO A 65 -9.95 4.77 -24.14
CA PRO A 65 -11.30 4.85 -23.60
C PRO A 65 -11.31 4.23 -22.20
N ILE A 66 -11.49 5.08 -21.18
CA ILE A 66 -11.69 4.64 -19.80
C ILE A 66 -13.09 4.04 -19.74
N LYS A 67 -13.18 2.71 -19.86
CA LYS A 67 -14.42 1.99 -19.59
C LYS A 67 -14.69 2.13 -18.10
N THR A 68 -15.68 2.92 -17.72
CA THR A 68 -16.04 3.19 -16.31
C THR A 68 -16.71 2.01 -15.61
N ASP A 69 -17.00 0.92 -16.33
CA ASP A 69 -17.77 -0.24 -15.86
C ASP A 69 -16.99 -1.56 -16.03
N GLN A 70 -15.76 -1.57 -15.53
CA GLN A 70 -14.73 -2.53 -15.94
C GLN A 70 -14.52 -3.72 -14.99
N TRP A 71 -15.01 -3.65 -13.74
CA TRP A 71 -14.70 -4.67 -12.73
C TRP A 71 -15.98 -5.14 -12.04
N ASN A 72 -16.26 -6.44 -12.14
CA ASN A 72 -17.16 -7.09 -11.20
C ASN A 72 -16.30 -7.57 -10.03
N GLU A 73 -16.19 -6.73 -9.00
CA GLU A 73 -15.37 -6.94 -7.79
C GLU A 73 -15.78 -8.21 -7.00
N GLU A 74 -16.92 -8.82 -7.33
CA GLU A 74 -17.43 -10.02 -6.65
C GLU A 74 -16.85 -11.34 -7.20
N LYS A 75 -16.04 -11.31 -8.28
CA LYS A 75 -15.46 -12.52 -8.88
C LYS A 75 -13.93 -12.51 -8.86
N PRO A 76 -13.27 -13.58 -8.36
CA PRO A 76 -11.82 -13.75 -8.50
C PRO A 76 -11.40 -13.81 -9.97
N GLY A 77 -10.24 -13.24 -10.30
CA GLY A 77 -9.70 -13.25 -11.67
C GLY A 77 -9.49 -11.87 -12.28
N PHE A 78 -9.81 -10.80 -11.55
CA PHE A 78 -9.46 -9.43 -11.89
C PHE A 78 -8.27 -8.98 -11.04
N LEU A 79 -7.14 -8.77 -11.71
CA LEU A 79 -5.87 -8.46 -11.06
C LEU A 79 -5.40 -7.07 -11.48
N GLU A 80 -5.08 -6.24 -10.50
CA GLU A 80 -4.35 -5.00 -10.67
C GLU A 80 -2.86 -5.24 -10.47
N ALA A 81 -2.02 -4.73 -11.38
CA ALA A 81 -0.57 -4.89 -11.30
C ALA A 81 0.11 -3.52 -11.39
N ASP A 82 0.86 -3.18 -10.34
CA ASP A 82 1.56 -1.91 -10.18
C ASP A 82 3.07 -2.14 -10.07
N THR A 83 3.86 -1.25 -10.64
CA THR A 83 5.32 -1.30 -10.54
C THR A 83 5.87 -0.13 -9.72
N VAL A 84 6.77 -0.39 -8.79
CA VAL A 84 7.49 0.61 -8.00
C VAL A 84 8.98 0.55 -8.35
N ALA A 85 9.53 1.67 -8.79
CA ALA A 85 10.95 1.82 -9.07
C ALA A 85 11.73 2.20 -7.79
N HIS A 86 12.69 1.36 -7.38
CA HIS A 86 13.58 1.64 -6.23
C HIS A 86 14.81 2.43 -6.65
N CYS A 87 14.59 3.63 -7.20
CA CYS A 87 15.64 4.46 -7.79
C CYS A 87 16.37 5.38 -6.79
N GLY A 88 16.12 5.26 -5.48
CA GLY A 88 16.80 6.09 -4.46
C GLY A 88 16.78 7.59 -4.78
N SER A 89 17.97 8.17 -4.99
CA SER A 89 18.17 9.60 -5.29
C SER A 89 18.44 9.92 -6.77
N SER A 90 18.44 8.92 -7.66
CA SER A 90 18.71 9.10 -9.10
C SER A 90 17.90 8.12 -9.95
N LEU A 91 17.16 8.63 -10.93
CA LEU A 91 16.46 7.81 -11.95
C LEU A 91 17.37 7.32 -13.09
N ALA A 92 18.68 7.58 -13.02
CA ALA A 92 19.65 7.15 -14.02
C ALA A 92 20.47 5.95 -13.52
N GLY A 93 20.52 4.87 -14.32
CA GLY A 93 21.25 3.63 -14.03
C GLY A 93 20.34 2.42 -13.88
N ASP A 94 20.91 1.29 -13.46
CA ASP A 94 20.18 0.07 -13.12
C ASP A 94 19.62 0.15 -11.70
N PHE A 95 18.32 -0.08 -11.53
CA PHE A 95 17.65 -0.09 -10.24
C PHE A 95 16.56 -1.17 -10.21
N ALA A 96 16.31 -1.71 -9.02
CA ALA A 96 15.33 -2.78 -8.83
C ALA A 96 13.91 -2.27 -9.02
N TRP A 97 13.06 -3.12 -9.59
CA TRP A 97 11.64 -2.85 -9.74
C TRP A 97 10.86 -3.81 -8.84
N SER A 98 9.90 -3.32 -8.08
CA SER A 98 8.92 -4.20 -7.45
C SER A 98 7.65 -4.23 -8.28
N LEU A 99 7.16 -5.42 -8.61
CA LEU A 99 5.85 -5.64 -9.20
C LEU A 99 4.90 -6.13 -8.09
N THR A 100 3.86 -5.36 -7.82
CA THR A 100 2.79 -5.71 -6.87
C THR A 100 1.54 -6.05 -7.65
N MET A 101 1.01 -7.24 -7.42
CA MET A 101 -0.19 -7.78 -8.06
C MET A 101 -1.26 -7.97 -6.98
N THR A 102 -2.38 -7.28 -7.10
CA THR A 102 -3.51 -7.34 -6.15
C THR A 102 -4.74 -7.89 -6.84
N ASP A 103 -5.33 -8.94 -6.28
CA ASP A 103 -6.64 -9.43 -6.72
C ASP A 103 -7.74 -8.58 -6.06
N MET A 104 -8.63 -8.00 -6.88
CA MET A 104 -9.64 -7.06 -6.40
C MET A 104 -10.72 -7.74 -5.53
N CYS A 105 -11.01 -9.02 -5.80
CA CYS A 105 -12.08 -9.76 -5.12
C CYS A 105 -11.67 -10.22 -3.71
N SER A 106 -10.47 -10.77 -3.60
CA SER A 106 -9.94 -11.32 -2.35
C SER A 106 -9.09 -10.32 -1.56
N THR A 107 -8.76 -9.17 -2.15
CA THR A 107 -7.86 -8.14 -1.60
C THR A 107 -6.48 -8.70 -1.21
N CYS A 108 -6.10 -9.86 -1.77
CA CYS A 108 -4.80 -10.48 -1.54
C CYS A 108 -3.76 -9.86 -2.49
N ALA A 109 -2.62 -9.46 -1.94
CA ALA A 109 -1.51 -8.87 -2.69
C ALA A 109 -0.30 -9.79 -2.70
N LEU A 110 0.34 -9.92 -3.86
CA LEU A 110 1.62 -10.58 -4.07
C LEU A 110 2.63 -9.56 -4.58
N SER A 111 3.85 -9.57 -4.04
CA SER A 111 4.90 -8.62 -4.41
C SER A 111 6.16 -9.37 -4.82
N PHE A 112 6.69 -9.05 -6.01
CA PHE A 112 7.91 -9.63 -6.56
C PHE A 112 8.95 -8.53 -6.80
N PHE A 113 10.23 -8.85 -6.63
CA PHE A 113 11.35 -8.00 -7.05
C PHE A 113 11.86 -8.49 -8.40
N LEU A 114 11.87 -7.59 -9.38
CA LEU A 114 12.38 -7.72 -10.74
C LEU A 114 13.75 -7.04 -10.85
#